data_AF-A0A332MIH3-F1
#
_entry.id   AF-A0A332MIH3-F1
#
_cell.length_a   1.000
_cell.length_b   1.000
_cell.length_c   1.000
_cell.angle_alpha   90.00
_cell.angle_beta   90.00
_cell.angle_gamma   90.00
#
_symmetry.space_group_name_H-M   'P 1'
#
loop_
_entity.id
_entity.type
_entity.pdbx_description
1 polymer ?
#
loop_
_entity_poly.entity_id
_entity_poly.type
_entity_poly.pdbx_seq_one_letter_code
_entity_poly.pdbx_strand_id
1 'polypeptide(L)'
;MAVEAFKLGYEVTEPEELEVEEGDMVICCDILSECALNADLIDAQVEQLMTLAEKYDVEYDGWGTYYEDPNGEDGDDDDEEYVDEDDDGVRH
;
A
#
# COMPACT_ATOMS: atom_id res chain seq x y z
N MET A 1 -2.56 12.61 5.53
CA MET A 1 -2.70 11.46 4.63
C MET A 1 -2.85 10.16 5.42
N ALA A 2 -1.84 9.71 6.18
CA ALA A 2 -1.84 8.45 6.95
C ALA A 2 -3.14 8.09 7.68
N VAL A 3 -3.67 8.98 8.53
CA VAL A 3 -4.92 8.72 9.27
C VAL A 3 -6.13 8.50 8.37
N GLU A 4 -6.19 9.17 7.22
CA GLU A 4 -7.30 8.99 6.28
C GLU A 4 -7.13 7.72 5.45
N ALA A 5 -5.90 7.36 5.06
CA ALA A 5 -5.63 6.07 4.42
C ALA A 5 -6.02 4.92 5.35
N PHE A 6 -5.67 5.00 6.63
CA PHE A 6 -6.09 4.01 7.63
C PHE A 6 -7.62 3.88 7.74
N LYS A 7 -8.35 4.99 7.70
CA LYS A 7 -9.83 4.98 7.71
C LYS A 7 -10.45 4.39 6.44
N LEU A 8 -9.69 4.35 5.34
CA LEU A 8 -10.11 3.77 4.08
C LEU A 8 -9.79 2.27 3.98
N GLY A 9 -9.22 1.66 5.04
CA GLY A 9 -8.91 0.23 5.10
C GLY A 9 -7.47 -0.12 4.78
N TYR A 10 -6.63 0.86 4.44
CA TYR A 10 -5.21 0.63 4.21
C TYR A 10 -4.44 0.46 5.52
N GLU A 11 -3.42 -0.39 5.50
CA GLU A 11 -2.38 -0.37 6.52
C GLU A 11 -1.40 0.76 6.24
N VAL A 12 -0.89 1.40 7.29
CA VAL A 12 0.11 2.47 7.17
C VAL A 12 1.27 2.14 8.08
N THR A 13 2.49 2.10 7.51
CA THR A 13 3.70 1.81 8.27
C THR A 13 4.11 2.99 9.17
N GLU A 14 5.03 2.74 10.10
CA GLU A 14 5.59 3.81 10.93
C GLU A 14 6.35 4.83 10.05
N PRO A 15 6.33 6.13 10.41
CA PRO A 15 7.05 7.13 9.65
C PRO A 15 8.57 6.95 9.78
N GLU A 16 9.27 7.00 8.66
CA GLU A 16 10.73 6.88 8.56
C GLU A 16 11.35 8.15 7.97
N GLU A 17 12.59 8.46 8.37
CA GLU A 17 13.37 9.56 7.81
C GLU A 17 14.20 9.06 6.61
N LEU A 18 14.03 9.69 5.46
CA LEU A 18 14.75 9.35 4.22
C LEU A 18 15.51 10.57 3.70
N GLU A 19 16.78 10.38 3.32
CA GLU A 19 17.55 11.41 2.60
C GLU A 19 17.28 11.28 1.10
N VAL A 20 16.73 12.32 0.48
CA VAL A 20 16.49 12.36 -0.97
C VAL A 20 17.75 12.76 -1.73
N GLU A 21 17.77 12.57 -3.06
CA GLU A 21 18.95 12.83 -3.91
C GLU A 21 19.50 14.27 -3.81
N GLU A 22 18.65 15.24 -3.44
CA GLU A 22 19.05 16.64 -3.24
C GLU A 22 19.72 16.90 -1.87
N GLY A 23 19.79 15.89 -1.00
CA GLY A 23 20.38 15.96 0.35
C GLY A 23 19.43 16.47 1.43
N ASP A 24 18.15 16.66 1.10
CA ASP A 24 17.11 17.02 2.05
C ASP A 24 16.58 15.76 2.77
N MET A 25 16.19 15.92 4.04
CA MET A 25 15.56 14.86 4.82
C MET A 25 14.04 14.99 4.73
N VAL A 26 13.37 13.91 4.33
CA VAL A 26 11.92 13.80 4.27
C VAL A 26 11.42 12.73 5.24
N ILE A 27 10.15 12.81 5.62
CA ILE A 27 9.47 11.76 6.36
C ILE A 27 8.55 11.02 5.39
N CYS A 28 8.75 9.72 5.24
CA CYS A 28 7.93 8.85 4.40
C CYS A 28 7.23 7.77 5.24
N CYS A 29 6.13 7.25 4.72
CA CYS A 29 5.45 6.06 5.24
C CYS A 29 4.83 5.32 4.06
N ASP A 30 4.76 4.01 4.16
CA ASP A 30 4.13 3.16 3.15
C ASP A 30 2.65 2.98 3.47
N ILE A 31 1.86 2.85 2.42
CA ILE A 31 0.44 2.52 2.48
C ILE A 31 0.26 1.17 1.80
N LEU A 32 -0.18 0.19 2.56
CA LEU A 32 -0.28 -1.20 2.13
C LEU A 32 -1.75 -1.64 2.04
N SER A 33 -2.04 -2.47 1.06
CA SER A 33 -3.30 -3.19 0.91
C SER A 33 -2.99 -4.56 0.33
N GLU A 34 -3.64 -5.58 0.87
CA GLU A 34 -3.76 -6.88 0.21
C GLU A 34 -4.97 -6.79 -0.73
N CYS A 35 -4.80 -7.21 -1.97
CA CYS A 35 -5.87 -7.34 -2.95
C CYS A 35 -5.41 -8.25 -4.09
N ALA A 36 -6.35 -8.71 -4.91
CA ALA A 36 -6.01 -9.49 -6.10
C ALA A 36 -5.12 -8.67 -7.06
N LEU A 37 -4.14 -9.34 -7.69
CA LEU A 37 -3.29 -8.73 -8.72
C LEU A 37 -4.10 -8.43 -10.00
N ASN A 38 -4.84 -7.33 -9.96
CA ASN A 38 -5.75 -6.89 -11.01
C ASN A 38 -5.49 -5.41 -11.31
N ALA A 39 -5.23 -5.10 -12.58
CA ALA A 39 -4.90 -3.75 -13.02
C ALA A 39 -6.00 -2.74 -12.70
N ASP A 40 -7.28 -3.08 -12.88
CA ASP A 40 -8.38 -2.15 -12.64
C ASP A 40 -8.52 -1.82 -11.15
N LEU A 41 -8.26 -2.80 -10.26
CA LEU A 41 -8.27 -2.58 -8.81
C LEU A 41 -7.08 -1.71 -8.38
N ILE A 42 -5.88 -2.04 -8.87
CA ILE A 42 -4.67 -1.30 -8.55
C ILE A 42 -4.77 0.14 -9.06
N ASP A 43 -5.23 0.35 -10.29
CA ASP A 43 -5.41 1.69 -10.86
C ASP A 43 -6.39 2.51 -10.00
N ALA A 44 -7.49 1.91 -9.52
CA ALA A 44 -8.43 2.58 -8.63
C ALA A 44 -7.79 2.96 -7.27
N GLN A 45 -6.99 2.06 -6.68
CA GLN A 45 -6.27 2.35 -5.43
C GLN A 45 -5.24 3.48 -5.63
N VAL A 46 -4.48 3.45 -6.73
CA VAL A 46 -3.49 4.49 -7.07
C VAL A 46 -4.18 5.84 -7.26
N GLU A 47 -5.29 5.90 -8.00
CA GLU A 47 -6.05 7.15 -8.18
C GLU A 47 -6.58 7.71 -6.85
N GLN A 48 -7.07 6.83 -5.97
CA GLN A 48 -7.55 7.21 -4.64
C GLN A 48 -6.42 7.78 -3.77
N LEU A 49 -5.26 7.12 -3.76
CA LEU A 49 -4.09 7.55 -3.00
C LEU A 49 -3.47 8.83 -3.56
N MET A 50 -3.38 8.99 -4.89
CA MET A 50 -2.94 10.23 -5.52
C MET A 50 -3.84 11.41 -5.15
N THR A 51 -5.15 11.23 -5.20
CA THR A 51 -6.12 12.26 -4.79
C THR A 51 -5.95 12.63 -3.32
N LEU A 52 -5.68 11.64 -2.46
CA LEU A 52 -5.42 11.87 -1.05
C LEU A 52 -4.09 12.60 -0.82
N ALA A 53 -3.04 12.24 -1.55
CA ALA A 53 -1.73 12.88 -1.49
C ALA A 53 -1.84 14.37 -1.85
N GLU A 54 -2.48 14.69 -2.97
CA GLU A 54 -2.72 16.08 -3.41
C GLU A 54 -3.50 16.88 -2.35
N LYS A 55 -4.56 16.29 -1.77
CA LYS A 55 -5.38 16.94 -0.74
C LYS A 55 -4.58 17.33 0.51
N TYR A 56 -3.55 16.56 0.85
CA TYR A 56 -2.73 16.78 2.06
C TYR A 56 -1.35 17.36 1.77
N ASP A 57 -1.06 17.76 0.52
CA ASP A 57 0.24 18.30 0.09
C ASP A 57 1.39 17.33 0.40
N VAL A 58 1.17 16.04 0.13
CA VAL A 58 2.16 14.97 0.26
C VAL A 58 2.61 14.52 -1.12
N GLU A 59 3.90 14.26 -1.28
CA GLU A 59 4.45 13.73 -2.53
C GLU A 59 4.17 12.23 -2.64
N TYR A 60 3.65 11.81 -3.80
CA TYR A 60 3.43 10.41 -4.10
C TYR A 60 4.63 9.87 -4.88
N ASP A 61 5.42 9.01 -4.24
CA ASP A 61 6.67 8.47 -4.80
C ASP A 61 6.42 7.34 -5.82
N GLY A 62 5.44 6.47 -5.56
CA GLY A 62 5.10 5.38 -6.48
C GLY A 62 4.27 4.27 -5.83
N TRP A 63 4.04 3.19 -6.58
CA TRP A 63 3.49 1.93 -6.07
C TRP A 63 4.30 0.73 -6.56
N GLY A 64 4.16 -0.38 -5.85
CA GLY A 64 4.69 -1.69 -6.23
C GLY A 64 3.90 -2.82 -5.59
N THR A 65 4.21 -4.05 -5.98
CA THR A 65 3.65 -5.26 -5.37
C THR A 65 4.80 -6.22 -5.04
N TYR A 66 4.59 -7.07 -4.04
CA TYR A 66 5.48 -8.20 -3.79
C TYR A 66 5.22 -9.33 -4.79
N TYR A 67 6.27 -10.04 -5.18
CA TYR A 67 6.15 -11.25 -6.00
C TYR A 67 6.36 -12.46 -5.08
N GLU A 68 5.33 -13.29 -4.95
CA GLU A 68 5.42 -14.57 -4.24
C GLU A 68 5.83 -15.66 -5.24
N ASP A 69 6.94 -16.35 -4.97
CA ASP A 69 7.39 -17.47 -5.81
C ASP A 69 6.45 -18.66 -5.61
N PRO A 70 5.75 -19.15 -6.66
CA PRO A 70 4.87 -20.31 -6.55
C PRO A 70 5.59 -21.62 -6.18
N ASN A 71 6.92 -21.63 -6.14
CA ASN A 71 7.75 -22.75 -5.67
C ASN A 71 8.61 -22.39 -4.44
N GLY A 72 8.40 -21.23 -3.82
CA GLY A 72 9.00 -20.93 -2.53
C GLY A 72 8.56 -21.96 -1.49
N GLU A 73 9.40 -22.30 -0.51
CA GLU A 73 8.86 -22.94 0.70
C GLU A 73 7.81 -21.98 1.24
N ASP A 74 6.55 -22.42 1.34
CA ASP A 74 5.56 -21.80 2.20
C ASP A 74 6.25 -21.67 3.57
N GLY A 75 6.72 -20.47 3.90
CA GLY A 75 7.23 -20.22 5.24
C GLY A 75 6.13 -20.61 6.22
N ASP A 76 6.47 -21.16 7.38
CA ASP A 76 5.56 -21.47 8.49
C ASP A 76 4.79 -20.21 8.99
N ASP A 77 3.95 -19.62 8.15
CA ASP A 77 2.88 -18.70 8.53
C ASP A 77 1.58 -19.48 8.31
N ASP A 78 1.13 -20.12 9.39
CA ASP A 78 -0.21 -20.65 9.58
C ASP A 78 -1.26 -19.51 9.54
N ASP A 79 -1.23 -18.65 8.54
CA ASP A 79 -2.35 -17.79 8.16
C ASP A 79 -2.78 -18.22 6.76
N GLU A 80 -3.64 -19.25 6.71
CA GLU A 80 -4.57 -19.44 5.60
C GLU A 80 -5.51 -18.21 5.55
N GLU A 81 -4.98 -17.04 5.21
CA GLU A 81 -5.78 -15.86 4.94
C GLU A 81 -6.45 -16.08 3.59
N TYR A 82 -7.75 -16.31 3.66
CA TYR A 82 -8.61 -16.44 2.49
C TYR A 82 -8.43 -15.19 1.64
N VAL A 83 -7.74 -15.33 0.51
CA VAL A 83 -7.80 -14.35 -0.57
C VAL A 83 -9.27 -14.27 -0.97
N ASP A 84 -9.99 -13.27 -0.45
CA ASP A 84 -11.38 -13.09 -0.83
C ASP A 84 -11.37 -12.62 -2.29
N GLU A 85 -11.77 -13.50 -3.20
CA GLU A 85 -11.88 -13.18 -4.63
C GLU A 85 -12.92 -12.08 -4.88
N ASP A 86 -13.76 -11.77 -3.89
CA ASP A 86 -14.69 -10.66 -3.85
C ASP A 86 -14.14 -9.42 -3.09
N ASP A 87 -12.87 -9.42 -2.64
CA ASP A 87 -12.23 -8.25 -2.02
C ASP A 87 -12.11 -7.12 -3.04
N ASP A 88 -12.96 -6.11 -2.86
CA ASP A 88 -12.97 -4.88 -3.66
C ASP A 88 -11.88 -3.90 -3.22
N GLY A 89 -10.96 -4.33 -2.35
CA GLY A 89 -9.91 -3.51 -1.75
C GLY A 89 -10.42 -2.63 -0.62
N VAL A 90 -11.64 -2.88 -0.11
CA VAL A 90 -12.27 -2.12 0.97
C VAL A 90 -12.59 -3.06 2.14
N ARG A 91 -11.68 -3.14 3.12
CA ARG A 91 -11.96 -3.84 4.38
C ARG A 91 -13.09 -3.11 5.15
N HIS A 92 -14.18 -3.83 5.45
CA HIS A 92 -15.43 -3.33 6.09
C HIS A 92 -15.23 -2.72 7.48
#